data_AF-A0A818F2A5-F1
#
_entry.id   AF-A0A818F2A5-F1
#
_cell.length_a   1.000
_cell.length_b   1.000
_cell.length_c   1.000
_cell.angle_alpha   90.00
_cell.angle_beta   90.00
_cell.angle_gamma   90.00
#
_symmetry.space_group_name_H-M   'P 1'
#
loop_
_entity.id
_entity.type
_entity.pdbx_description
1 polymer ?
#
loop_
_entity_poly.entity_id
_entity_poly.type
_entity_poly.pdbx_seq_one_letter_code
_entity_poly.pdbx_strand_id
1 'polypeptide(L)'
;MRNFVVSFINDIAKTFSCKPEYVRVFELARGSLTTKWGFTTPDQSYTQDLAKKFVEEATKPFSVDLLVLSKTVPAHYPIQWEQIPSTLQLQPSDFEPSHDRDYRNCPVSDSVQQRGNRPYYRPIGWYRHALRAINKYSNDKPWLGMNNGPGEWPVAYHGTKKESVSPIIKGGLKAAVVDHYKYKAMQEKGPQAEYGIYLATYCNKGSDSERYAASFTVKMLPGTPFKEETYKVVFQCRFNPKTFTEHDWALESNGDPLRKEIRVYKMDGVRPYGVLLKKCIPVDPCNLTGVWICDDVQHNVKDAGTYFIGQFDEHVFWFGRKHKASWDFANTSYGTINKNERKLIIQWGDLPLGHCRLSGKLILGISSDYKSMTKLEGSDKIFAGTDFRKTSEEYVGKFEIDTSMKWATADNEMSGCWKGDDGTRYIIATFQNQIYWLAIDEAIRRSHVGVGTVNGSILTIKWGDIISDQERFHGEIECRIESPDRIIIVKCICGQFSTKELTQVRSS
;
A
#
# COMPACT_ATOMS: atom_id res chain seq x y z
N MET A 1 -34.34 -29.99 1.77
CA MET A 1 -33.26 -28.98 1.85
C MET A 1 -33.80 -27.60 2.22
N ARG A 2 -34.78 -27.03 1.48
CA ARG A 2 -35.41 -25.74 1.83
C ARG A 2 -36.01 -25.68 3.24
N ASN A 3 -36.79 -26.69 3.64
CA ASN A 3 -37.39 -26.74 4.98
C ASN A 3 -36.34 -26.86 6.10
N PHE A 4 -35.24 -27.56 5.84
CA PHE A 4 -34.11 -27.66 6.76
C PHE A 4 -33.41 -26.32 6.94
N VAL A 5 -33.11 -25.59 5.85
CA VAL A 5 -32.47 -24.27 5.90
C VAL A 5 -33.34 -23.27 6.67
N VAL A 6 -34.65 -23.27 6.45
CA VAL A 6 -35.58 -22.39 7.16
C VAL A 6 -35.64 -22.72 8.65
N SER A 7 -35.75 -24.01 9.02
CA SER A 7 -35.71 -24.43 10.43
C SER A 7 -34.38 -24.04 11.08
N PHE A 8 -33.26 -24.35 10.43
CA PHE A 8 -31.92 -24.03 10.90
C PHE A 8 -31.72 -22.53 11.15
N ILE A 9 -32.14 -21.69 10.21
CA ILE A 9 -32.09 -20.23 10.36
C ILE A 9 -32.91 -19.78 11.57
N ASN A 10 -34.13 -20.29 11.73
CA ASN A 10 -35.00 -19.92 12.83
C ASN A 10 -34.45 -20.40 14.20
N ASP A 11 -33.85 -21.58 14.25
CA ASP A 11 -33.25 -22.13 15.47
C ASP A 11 -32.04 -21.31 15.91
N ILE A 12 -31.13 -20.97 14.99
CA ILE A 12 -30.00 -20.09 15.27
C ILE A 12 -30.49 -18.69 15.70
N ALA A 13 -31.44 -18.11 14.98
CA ALA A 13 -31.97 -16.80 15.32
C ALA A 13 -32.60 -16.76 16.73
N LYS A 14 -33.32 -17.83 17.09
CA LYS A 14 -33.87 -18.01 18.43
C LYS A 14 -32.78 -18.14 19.49
N THR A 15 -31.76 -18.98 19.26
CA THR A 15 -30.65 -19.19 20.21
C THR A 15 -29.90 -17.89 20.50
N PHE A 16 -29.68 -17.05 19.50
CA PHE A 16 -28.94 -15.80 19.64
C PHE A 16 -29.82 -14.56 19.88
N SER A 17 -31.13 -14.75 20.10
CA SER A 17 -32.11 -13.68 20.27
C SER A 17 -32.01 -12.59 19.19
N CYS A 18 -31.88 -13.00 17.93
CA CYS A 18 -31.79 -12.11 16.77
C CYS A 18 -32.89 -12.41 15.76
N LYS A 19 -33.04 -11.56 14.73
CA LYS A 19 -34.03 -11.80 13.67
C LYS A 19 -33.56 -12.90 12.70
N PRO A 20 -34.45 -13.76 12.18
CA PRO A 20 -34.10 -14.78 11.17
C PRO A 20 -33.41 -14.19 9.93
N GLU A 21 -33.81 -12.99 9.50
CA GLU A 21 -33.18 -12.31 8.38
C GLU A 21 -31.73 -11.87 8.64
N TYR A 22 -31.19 -12.07 9.83
CA TYR A 22 -29.78 -11.79 10.14
C TYR A 22 -28.89 -13.03 10.04
N VAL A 23 -29.46 -14.22 9.87
CA VAL A 23 -28.68 -15.46 9.70
C VAL A 23 -28.51 -15.75 8.20
N ARG A 24 -27.30 -16.07 7.78
CA ARG A 24 -26.95 -16.42 6.39
C ARG A 24 -26.36 -17.82 6.35
N VAL A 25 -26.87 -18.68 5.49
CA VAL A 25 -26.25 -19.99 5.17
C VAL A 25 -25.53 -19.84 3.85
N PHE A 26 -24.20 -19.94 3.88
CA PHE A 26 -23.33 -19.75 2.72
C PHE A 26 -23.12 -21.04 1.94
N GLU A 27 -23.11 -22.19 2.63
CA GLU A 27 -22.85 -23.48 2.00
C GLU A 27 -23.60 -24.60 2.72
N LEU A 28 -24.41 -25.35 1.97
CA LEU A 28 -25.09 -26.55 2.41
C LEU A 28 -25.15 -27.57 1.26
N ALA A 29 -24.35 -28.63 1.36
CA ALA A 29 -24.32 -29.71 0.37
C ALA A 29 -25.15 -30.92 0.84
N ARG A 30 -25.82 -31.60 -0.10
CA ARG A 30 -26.64 -32.79 0.19
C ARG A 30 -25.75 -33.93 0.69
N GLY A 31 -26.02 -34.44 1.90
CA GLY A 31 -25.22 -35.50 2.53
C GLY A 31 -24.00 -35.00 3.32
N SER A 32 -23.78 -33.68 3.38
CA SER A 32 -22.72 -33.06 4.19
C SER A 32 -23.12 -33.01 5.67
N LEU A 33 -22.18 -33.34 6.56
CA LEU A 33 -22.29 -33.10 8.00
C LEU A 33 -21.88 -31.66 8.39
N THR A 34 -21.35 -30.89 7.44
CA THR A 34 -20.86 -29.52 7.67
C THR A 34 -21.73 -28.50 6.93
N THR A 35 -22.05 -27.40 7.63
CA THR A 35 -22.75 -26.23 7.10
C THR A 35 -21.90 -24.99 7.34
N LYS A 36 -21.80 -24.08 6.35
CA LYS A 36 -21.20 -22.76 6.55
C LYS A 36 -22.29 -21.71 6.68
N TRP A 37 -22.23 -20.91 7.73
CA TRP A 37 -23.23 -19.88 8.03
C TRP A 37 -22.62 -18.75 8.86
N GLY A 38 -23.35 -17.64 9.03
CA GLY A 38 -22.92 -16.50 9.85
C GLY A 38 -24.02 -15.44 10.04
N PHE A 39 -23.69 -14.35 10.74
CA PHE A 39 -24.59 -13.21 10.94
C PHE A 39 -24.32 -12.07 9.96
N THR A 40 -25.37 -11.37 9.55
CA THR A 40 -25.28 -10.12 8.79
C THR A 40 -26.39 -9.19 9.24
N THR A 41 -26.03 -8.12 9.94
CA THR A 41 -26.99 -7.10 10.39
C THR A 41 -26.67 -5.75 9.74
N PRO A 42 -27.66 -4.84 9.62
CA PRO A 42 -27.41 -3.48 9.12
C PRO A 42 -26.42 -2.65 9.99
N ASP A 43 -26.27 -3.02 11.26
CA ASP A 43 -25.34 -2.39 12.22
C ASP A 43 -24.13 -3.29 12.49
N GLN A 44 -22.92 -2.79 12.24
CA GLN A 44 -21.68 -3.53 12.44
C GLN A 44 -21.39 -3.84 13.92
N SER A 45 -21.71 -2.92 14.84
CA SER A 45 -21.52 -3.16 16.27
C SER A 45 -22.38 -4.32 16.73
N TYR A 46 -23.62 -4.37 16.23
CA TYR A 46 -24.54 -5.47 16.53
C TYR A 46 -24.11 -6.80 15.88
N THR A 47 -23.54 -6.79 14.67
CA THR A 47 -22.93 -7.99 14.07
C THR A 47 -21.76 -8.49 14.90
N GLN A 48 -20.90 -7.60 15.39
CA GLN A 48 -19.76 -7.94 16.25
C GLN A 48 -20.22 -8.51 17.59
N ASP A 49 -21.27 -7.95 18.20
CA ASP A 49 -21.86 -8.47 19.44
C ASP A 49 -22.45 -9.87 19.25
N LEU A 50 -23.14 -10.12 18.13
CA LEU A 50 -23.65 -11.46 17.80
C LEU A 50 -22.53 -12.46 17.55
N ALA A 51 -21.46 -12.05 16.87
CA ALA A 51 -20.28 -12.89 16.65
C ALA A 51 -19.56 -13.22 17.96
N LYS A 52 -19.45 -12.25 18.87
CA LYS A 52 -18.85 -12.46 20.20
C LYS A 52 -19.69 -13.42 21.03
N LYS A 53 -21.02 -13.21 21.09
CA LYS A 53 -21.96 -14.15 21.73
C LYS A 53 -21.87 -15.55 21.13
N PHE A 54 -21.69 -15.67 19.82
CA PHE A 54 -21.47 -16.96 19.18
C PHE A 54 -20.19 -17.63 19.65
N VAL A 55 -19.06 -16.91 19.73
CA VAL A 55 -17.81 -17.49 20.24
C VAL A 55 -17.94 -17.89 21.71
N GLU A 56 -18.62 -17.08 22.52
CA GLU A 56 -18.90 -17.39 23.94
C GLU A 56 -19.82 -18.61 24.12
N GLU A 57 -20.79 -18.81 23.24
CA GLU A 57 -21.68 -19.98 23.26
C GLU A 57 -21.05 -21.23 22.61
N ALA A 58 -20.24 -21.06 21.56
CA ALA A 58 -19.54 -22.13 20.85
C ALA A 58 -18.31 -22.67 21.59
N THR A 59 -17.88 -22.00 22.65
CA THR A 59 -16.84 -22.47 23.58
C THR A 59 -17.39 -23.38 24.68
N LYS A 60 -18.71 -23.55 24.78
CA LYS A 60 -19.34 -24.69 25.47
C LYS A 60 -19.15 -25.94 24.60
N PRO A 61 -18.97 -27.15 25.16
CA PRO A 61 -18.39 -28.28 24.43
C PRO A 61 -19.30 -28.79 23.29
N PHE A 62 -19.09 -28.24 22.10
CA PHE A 62 -19.23 -28.90 20.81
C PHE A 62 -18.06 -28.43 19.94
N SER A 63 -17.24 -29.38 19.49
CA SER A 63 -15.96 -29.14 18.83
C SER A 63 -16.10 -28.38 17.52
N VAL A 64 -15.39 -27.25 17.37
CA VAL A 64 -15.05 -26.70 16.06
C VAL A 64 -13.57 -26.34 16.02
N ASP A 65 -12.85 -27.00 15.11
CA ASP A 65 -11.45 -26.77 14.78
C ASP A 65 -11.16 -25.35 14.29
N LEU A 66 -10.05 -24.80 14.78
CA LEU A 66 -9.45 -23.48 14.50
C LEU A 66 -9.03 -23.22 13.05
N LEU A 67 -9.48 -24.02 12.08
CA LEU A 67 -9.13 -23.86 10.65
C LEU A 67 -10.08 -22.94 9.87
N VAL A 68 -11.18 -22.48 10.49
CA VAL A 68 -12.19 -21.61 9.86
C VAL A 68 -11.85 -20.12 9.98
N LEU A 69 -11.10 -19.69 11.00
CA LEU A 69 -10.80 -18.27 11.20
C LEU A 69 -9.76 -17.70 10.22
N SER A 70 -8.93 -18.53 9.59
CA SER A 70 -7.98 -18.10 8.56
C SER A 70 -8.55 -18.01 7.14
N LYS A 71 -9.81 -18.46 6.94
CA LYS A 71 -10.49 -18.43 5.63
C LYS A 71 -11.76 -17.59 5.58
N THR A 72 -12.20 -17.03 6.71
CA THR A 72 -13.49 -16.31 6.81
C THR A 72 -13.35 -14.81 7.08
N VAL A 73 -12.12 -14.29 7.07
CA VAL A 73 -11.85 -12.85 6.98
C VAL A 73 -11.07 -12.62 5.69
N PRO A 74 -11.71 -12.18 4.58
CA PRO A 74 -10.96 -11.40 3.60
C PRO A 74 -10.37 -10.25 4.40
N ALA A 75 -9.04 -10.15 4.45
CA ALA A 75 -8.37 -9.21 5.32
C ALA A 75 -9.00 -7.81 5.22
N HIS A 76 -9.48 -7.38 4.05
CA HIS A 76 -10.29 -6.16 3.89
C HIS A 76 -11.40 -6.39 2.85
N TYR A 77 -12.66 -6.15 3.23
CA TYR A 77 -13.84 -5.67 2.45
C TYR A 77 -15.13 -6.33 2.96
N PRO A 78 -16.01 -5.60 3.69
CA PRO A 78 -17.38 -5.44 3.17
C PRO A 78 -18.15 -4.19 3.69
N ILE A 79 -17.60 -2.97 3.59
CA ILE A 79 -18.40 -1.73 3.75
C ILE A 79 -18.16 -0.71 2.62
N GLN A 80 -17.02 -0.76 1.91
CA GLN A 80 -16.67 0.20 0.86
C GLN A 80 -17.20 -0.15 -0.55
N TRP A 81 -17.52 -1.43 -0.82
CA TRP A 81 -17.92 -1.86 -2.17
C TRP A 81 -19.40 -1.68 -2.47
N GLU A 82 -20.27 -1.27 -1.54
CA GLU A 82 -21.67 -1.00 -1.91
C GLU A 82 -21.84 0.41 -2.50
N GLN A 83 -21.14 1.42 -1.96
CA GLN A 83 -21.28 2.80 -2.45
C GLN A 83 -20.53 3.04 -3.76
N ILE A 84 -19.44 2.29 -4.02
CA ILE A 84 -18.65 2.45 -5.25
C ILE A 84 -19.43 2.05 -6.52
N PRO A 85 -20.02 0.85 -6.65
CA PRO A 85 -20.85 0.47 -7.78
C PRO A 85 -22.01 1.44 -7.99
N SER A 86 -22.66 1.89 -6.91
CA SER A 86 -23.71 2.91 -7.00
C SER A 86 -23.18 4.22 -7.61
N THR A 87 -22.05 4.72 -7.10
CA THR A 87 -21.38 5.94 -7.59
C THR A 87 -20.96 5.81 -9.06
N LEU A 88 -20.54 4.61 -9.47
CA LEU A 88 -20.11 4.29 -10.83
C LEU A 88 -21.26 3.81 -11.74
N GLN A 89 -22.50 3.73 -11.23
CA GLN A 89 -23.69 3.22 -11.93
C GLN A 89 -23.51 1.79 -12.48
N LEU A 90 -22.98 0.90 -11.64
CA LEU A 90 -22.68 -0.50 -11.95
C LEU A 90 -23.63 -1.43 -11.18
N GLN A 91 -23.92 -2.57 -11.80
CA GLN A 91 -24.78 -3.61 -11.25
C GLN A 91 -23.95 -4.83 -10.86
N PRO A 92 -24.37 -5.62 -9.85
CA PRO A 92 -23.69 -6.88 -9.53
C PRO A 92 -23.53 -7.82 -10.73
N SER A 93 -24.48 -7.79 -11.68
CA SER A 93 -24.43 -8.57 -12.91
C SER A 93 -23.30 -8.21 -13.88
N ASP A 94 -22.69 -7.03 -13.72
CA ASP A 94 -21.58 -6.57 -14.54
C ASP A 94 -20.26 -7.27 -14.16
N PHE A 95 -20.22 -7.94 -13.00
CA PHE A 95 -19.02 -8.51 -12.42
C PHE A 95 -19.00 -10.04 -12.40
N GLU A 96 -17.80 -10.58 -12.28
CA GLU A 96 -17.54 -12.00 -12.03
C GLU A 96 -16.57 -12.12 -10.83
N PRO A 97 -17.07 -11.96 -9.59
CA PRO A 97 -16.22 -11.81 -8.40
C PRO A 97 -15.28 -12.99 -8.13
N SER A 98 -15.61 -14.18 -8.65
CA SER A 98 -14.75 -15.37 -8.59
C SER A 98 -13.38 -15.17 -9.27
N HIS A 99 -13.25 -14.12 -10.08
CA HIS A 99 -12.02 -13.72 -10.75
C HIS A 99 -11.45 -12.38 -10.26
N ASP A 100 -11.97 -11.81 -9.17
CA ASP A 100 -11.37 -10.62 -8.55
C ASP A 100 -9.91 -10.90 -8.18
N ARG A 101 -9.10 -9.83 -8.16
CA ARG A 101 -7.69 -9.97 -7.81
C ARG A 101 -7.18 -8.75 -7.07
N ASP A 102 -6.63 -9.00 -5.91
CA ASP A 102 -5.94 -7.99 -5.12
C ASP A 102 -4.49 -7.85 -5.60
N TYR A 103 -4.14 -6.68 -6.12
CA TYR A 103 -2.75 -6.32 -6.46
C TYR A 103 -2.14 -5.32 -5.49
N ARG A 104 -2.83 -4.97 -4.38
CA ARG A 104 -2.32 -4.00 -3.38
C ARG A 104 -1.05 -4.54 -2.70
N ASN A 105 -1.10 -5.79 -2.26
CA ASN A 105 -0.01 -6.45 -1.53
C ASN A 105 0.79 -7.44 -2.40
N CYS A 106 0.86 -7.23 -3.71
CA CYS A 106 1.46 -8.22 -4.61
C CYS A 106 2.98 -7.96 -4.72
N PRO A 107 3.85 -8.89 -4.29
CA PRO A 107 5.29 -8.68 -4.36
C PRO A 107 5.72 -8.48 -5.82
N VAL A 108 6.63 -7.53 -6.04
CA VAL A 108 7.35 -7.39 -7.30
C VAL A 108 8.10 -8.70 -7.50
N SER A 109 7.79 -9.38 -8.59
CA SER A 109 8.40 -10.66 -8.95
C SER A 109 9.42 -10.32 -10.01
N ASP A 110 10.66 -10.80 -9.85
CA ASP A 110 11.75 -10.53 -10.79
C ASP A 110 11.45 -11.08 -12.19
N SER A 111 10.60 -12.11 -12.30
CA SER A 111 10.12 -12.61 -13.59
C SER A 111 8.98 -11.74 -14.16
N VAL A 112 9.26 -11.06 -15.27
CA VAL A 112 8.23 -10.42 -16.11
C VAL A 112 7.29 -11.50 -16.65
N GLN A 113 6.07 -11.55 -16.14
CA GLN A 113 5.03 -12.43 -16.69
C GLN A 113 4.70 -12.01 -18.12
N GLN A 114 4.24 -12.95 -18.94
CA GLN A 114 3.79 -12.65 -20.30
C GLN A 114 2.31 -12.99 -20.48
N ARG A 115 1.63 -12.20 -21.33
CA ARG A 115 0.27 -12.44 -21.80
C ARG A 115 0.20 -12.14 -23.29
N GLY A 116 -0.35 -13.06 -24.07
CA GLY A 116 -0.39 -12.96 -25.53
C GLY A 116 0.99 -12.72 -26.16
N ASN A 117 2.04 -13.39 -25.65
CA ASN A 117 3.44 -13.22 -26.08
C ASN A 117 4.01 -11.81 -25.90
N ARG A 118 3.46 -11.02 -24.97
CA ARG A 118 3.98 -9.70 -24.60
C ARG A 118 4.17 -9.57 -23.09
N PRO A 119 5.11 -8.72 -22.63
CA PRO A 119 5.27 -8.40 -21.22
C PRO A 119 3.94 -7.97 -20.58
N TYR A 120 3.66 -8.53 -19.40
CA TYR A 120 2.50 -8.20 -18.59
C TYR A 120 2.97 -7.52 -17.29
N TYR A 121 2.79 -6.21 -17.24
CA TYR A 121 3.10 -5.39 -16.08
C TYR A 121 1.89 -5.36 -15.13
N ARG A 122 1.99 -6.02 -13.98
CA ARG A 122 0.90 -6.07 -12.99
C ARG A 122 0.58 -4.67 -12.43
N PRO A 123 -0.70 -4.35 -12.16
CA PRO A 123 -1.09 -3.05 -11.63
C PRO A 123 -0.91 -3.04 -10.10
N ILE A 124 0.34 -3.04 -9.63
CA ILE A 124 0.65 -3.08 -8.18
C ILE A 124 0.03 -1.88 -7.46
N GLY A 125 -0.58 -2.09 -6.30
CA GLY A 125 -1.30 -1.05 -5.55
C GLY A 125 -2.77 -0.87 -5.94
N TRP A 126 -3.31 -1.71 -6.82
CA TRP A 126 -4.71 -1.67 -7.27
C TRP A 126 -5.49 -2.89 -6.83
N TYR A 127 -6.80 -2.75 -6.62
CA TYR A 127 -7.70 -3.89 -6.52
C TYR A 127 -8.46 -4.04 -7.84
N ARG A 128 -8.50 -5.25 -8.40
CA ARG A 128 -9.26 -5.56 -9.61
C ARG A 128 -10.59 -6.22 -9.26
N HIS A 129 -11.66 -5.56 -9.65
CA HIS A 129 -12.97 -6.18 -9.82
C HIS A 129 -13.07 -6.75 -11.23
N ALA A 130 -13.22 -8.07 -11.34
CA ALA A 130 -13.33 -8.74 -12.63
C ALA A 130 -14.70 -8.46 -13.25
N LEU A 131 -14.69 -8.07 -14.52
CA LEU A 131 -15.91 -7.89 -15.30
C LEU A 131 -16.37 -9.22 -15.86
N ARG A 132 -17.68 -9.39 -15.97
CA ARG A 132 -18.26 -10.50 -16.71
C ARG A 132 -18.00 -10.32 -18.20
N ALA A 133 -16.94 -10.97 -18.69
CA ALA A 133 -16.51 -10.90 -20.08
C ALA A 133 -16.87 -12.15 -20.90
N ILE A 134 -17.23 -13.27 -20.25
CA ILE A 134 -17.69 -14.48 -20.92
C ILE A 134 -19.09 -14.24 -21.50
N ASN A 135 -19.32 -14.68 -22.75
CA ASN A 135 -20.53 -14.47 -23.55
C ASN A 135 -20.79 -13.02 -23.96
N LYS A 136 -19.83 -12.12 -23.68
CA LYS A 136 -19.94 -10.70 -24.03
C LYS A 136 -19.31 -10.40 -25.39
N TYR A 137 -18.29 -11.16 -25.78
CA TYR A 137 -17.55 -10.94 -27.02
C TYR A 137 -17.65 -12.17 -27.93
N SER A 138 -17.37 -12.01 -29.22
CA SER A 138 -17.26 -13.19 -30.09
C SER A 138 -15.96 -13.96 -29.79
N ASN A 139 -16.01 -15.29 -29.87
CA ASN A 139 -14.88 -16.19 -29.63
C ASN A 139 -14.25 -16.02 -28.23
N ASP A 140 -15.03 -16.19 -27.17
CA ASP A 140 -14.69 -15.72 -25.83
C ASP A 140 -13.47 -16.34 -25.13
N LYS A 141 -13.08 -17.56 -25.49
CA LYS A 141 -12.12 -18.32 -24.68
C LYS A 141 -10.64 -18.07 -25.03
N PRO A 142 -10.22 -17.99 -26.31
CA PRO A 142 -8.80 -17.91 -26.62
C PRO A 142 -8.14 -16.62 -26.13
N TRP A 143 -8.80 -15.47 -26.28
CA TRP A 143 -8.21 -14.15 -25.99
C TRP A 143 -7.92 -13.90 -24.50
N LEU A 144 -8.71 -14.51 -23.61
CA LEU A 144 -8.57 -14.35 -22.16
C LEU A 144 -7.63 -15.38 -21.53
N GLY A 145 -6.93 -16.20 -22.34
CA GLY A 145 -5.93 -17.16 -21.90
C GLY A 145 -4.88 -16.59 -20.93
N MET A 146 -4.19 -17.47 -20.23
CA MET A 146 -3.12 -17.13 -19.28
C MET A 146 -1.82 -17.91 -19.53
N ASN A 147 -1.72 -18.56 -20.69
CA ASN A 147 -0.68 -19.53 -21.02
C ASN A 147 0.10 -19.19 -22.31
N ASN A 148 -0.09 -17.99 -22.86
CA ASN A 148 0.43 -17.55 -24.15
C ASN A 148 0.03 -18.48 -25.31
N GLY A 149 -1.10 -19.17 -25.18
CA GLY A 149 -1.62 -20.05 -26.22
C GLY A 149 -2.03 -19.29 -27.48
N PRO A 150 -2.17 -19.98 -28.62
CA PRO A 150 -2.68 -19.38 -29.85
C PRO A 150 -4.02 -18.67 -29.63
N GLY A 151 -4.09 -17.40 -30.05
CA GLY A 151 -5.29 -16.57 -29.92
C GLY A 151 -5.37 -15.78 -28.61
N GLU A 152 -4.44 -15.95 -27.67
CA GLU A 152 -4.37 -15.10 -26.47
C GLU A 152 -4.02 -13.66 -26.81
N TRP A 153 -4.71 -12.71 -26.18
CA TRP A 153 -4.49 -11.28 -26.41
C TRP A 153 -3.58 -10.68 -25.32
N PRO A 154 -2.66 -9.77 -25.67
CA PRO A 154 -1.90 -9.02 -24.68
C PRO A 154 -2.77 -8.18 -23.73
N VAL A 155 -2.21 -7.82 -22.57
CA VAL A 155 -2.86 -6.96 -21.56
C VAL A 155 -2.34 -5.52 -21.66
N ALA A 156 -3.25 -4.55 -21.54
CA ALA A 156 -2.94 -3.13 -21.40
C ALA A 156 -4.01 -2.43 -20.56
N TYR A 157 -3.81 -1.14 -20.28
CA TYR A 157 -4.62 -0.37 -19.34
C TYR A 157 -5.24 0.86 -20.02
N HIS A 158 -6.40 1.30 -19.53
CA HIS A 158 -7.05 2.52 -19.98
C HIS A 158 -7.57 3.32 -18.79
N GLY A 159 -6.95 4.47 -18.52
CA GLY A 159 -7.45 5.43 -17.54
C GLY A 159 -8.73 6.09 -18.03
N THR A 160 -9.67 6.36 -17.12
CA THR A 160 -10.87 7.12 -17.46
C THR A 160 -11.43 7.91 -16.30
N LYS A 161 -12.50 8.68 -16.54
CA LYS A 161 -13.29 9.37 -15.52
C LYS A 161 -14.52 8.55 -15.11
N LYS A 162 -15.06 8.80 -13.90
CA LYS A 162 -16.17 7.99 -13.35
C LYS A 162 -17.39 7.91 -14.27
N GLU A 163 -17.72 8.99 -14.99
CA GLU A 163 -18.91 9.07 -15.85
C GLU A 163 -18.80 8.16 -17.07
N SER A 164 -17.58 7.77 -17.43
CA SER A 164 -17.28 6.91 -18.57
C SER A 164 -17.28 5.42 -18.21
N VAL A 165 -17.27 5.06 -16.93
CA VAL A 165 -17.15 3.66 -16.48
C VAL A 165 -18.34 2.81 -16.91
N SER A 166 -19.58 3.19 -16.56
CA SER A 166 -20.79 2.44 -16.94
C SER A 166 -20.98 2.38 -18.48
N PRO A 167 -20.80 3.49 -19.23
CA PRO A 167 -20.81 3.44 -20.70
C PRO A 167 -19.77 2.48 -21.31
N ILE A 168 -18.54 2.44 -20.78
CA ILE A 168 -17.50 1.54 -21.29
C ILE A 168 -17.83 0.08 -20.98
N ILE A 169 -18.37 -0.21 -19.79
CA ILE A 169 -18.78 -1.58 -19.43
C ILE A 169 -19.92 -2.04 -20.33
N LYS A 170 -20.89 -1.19 -20.63
CA LYS A 170 -22.06 -1.58 -21.43
C LYS A 170 -21.78 -1.61 -22.93
N GLY A 171 -21.00 -0.67 -23.44
CA GLY A 171 -20.80 -0.43 -24.88
C GLY A 171 -19.38 -0.60 -25.41
N GLY A 172 -18.41 -0.89 -24.55
CA GLY A 172 -17.00 -0.94 -24.92
C GLY A 172 -16.34 0.44 -25.01
N LEU A 173 -15.04 0.45 -25.29
CA LEU A 173 -14.30 1.69 -25.53
C LEU A 173 -14.62 2.25 -26.91
N LYS A 174 -14.59 3.58 -27.02
CA LYS A 174 -14.77 4.31 -28.28
C LYS A 174 -13.45 4.96 -28.69
N ALA A 175 -13.32 5.24 -29.99
CA ALA A 175 -12.15 5.98 -30.48
C ALA A 175 -12.02 7.35 -29.81
N ALA A 176 -10.77 7.76 -29.64
CA ALA A 176 -10.44 9.07 -29.10
C ALA A 176 -10.94 10.18 -30.03
N VAL A 177 -11.45 11.26 -29.42
CA VAL A 177 -11.83 12.48 -30.14
C VAL A 177 -10.57 13.22 -30.63
N VAL A 178 -9.52 13.24 -29.80
CA VAL A 178 -8.20 13.76 -30.14
C VAL A 178 -7.24 12.59 -30.31
N ASP A 179 -6.75 12.40 -31.53
CA ASP A 179 -5.94 11.26 -31.92
C ASP A 179 -4.55 11.70 -32.37
N HIS A 180 -3.63 11.77 -31.41
CA HIS A 180 -2.27 12.27 -31.60
C HIS A 180 -1.42 11.46 -32.60
N TYR A 181 -1.70 10.17 -32.80
CA TYR A 181 -0.89 9.31 -33.68
C TYR A 181 -1.64 8.84 -34.93
N LYS A 182 -2.82 9.40 -35.22
CA LYS A 182 -3.60 9.06 -36.41
C LYS A 182 -2.74 9.04 -37.68
N TYR A 183 -2.02 10.13 -37.94
CA TYR A 183 -1.22 10.26 -39.16
C TYR A 183 -0.13 9.18 -39.26
N LYS A 184 0.65 8.99 -38.18
CA LYS A 184 1.71 7.97 -38.12
C LYS A 184 1.14 6.55 -38.26
N ALA A 185 0.01 6.26 -37.62
CA ALA A 185 -0.64 4.97 -37.73
C ALA A 185 -1.22 4.70 -39.13
N MET A 186 -1.76 5.73 -39.80
CA MET A 186 -2.25 5.62 -41.17
C MET A 186 -1.11 5.42 -42.18
N GLN A 187 0.07 5.99 -41.94
CA GLN A 187 1.26 5.67 -42.73
C GLN A 187 1.68 4.21 -42.57
N GLU A 188 1.63 3.67 -41.35
CA GLU A 188 2.06 2.29 -41.06
C GLU A 188 1.06 1.23 -41.52
N LYS A 189 -0.25 1.48 -41.36
CA LYS A 189 -1.31 0.47 -41.53
C LYS A 189 -2.33 0.82 -42.63
N GLY A 190 -2.24 2.00 -43.23
CA GLY A 190 -3.18 2.47 -44.26
C GLY A 190 -4.50 3.02 -43.69
N PRO A 191 -5.50 3.25 -44.56
CA PRO A 191 -6.76 3.92 -44.21
C PRO A 191 -7.55 3.27 -43.08
N GLN A 192 -7.42 1.96 -42.88
CA GLN A 192 -8.04 1.23 -41.76
C GLN A 192 -7.60 1.72 -40.37
N ALA A 193 -6.52 2.51 -40.29
CA ALA A 193 -6.04 3.10 -39.05
C ALA A 193 -6.57 4.51 -38.74
N GLU A 194 -7.65 4.93 -39.42
CA GLU A 194 -8.23 6.27 -39.30
C GLU A 194 -8.62 6.67 -37.87
N TYR A 195 -9.05 5.71 -37.05
CA TYR A 195 -9.48 5.92 -35.67
C TYR A 195 -8.63 5.09 -34.71
N GLY A 196 -8.53 5.53 -33.44
CA GLY A 196 -7.69 4.89 -32.44
C GLY A 196 -8.29 4.87 -31.04
N ILE A 197 -8.14 3.75 -30.35
CA ILE A 197 -8.35 3.60 -28.91
C ILE A 197 -6.97 3.51 -28.26
N TYR A 198 -6.75 4.33 -27.24
CA TYR A 198 -5.47 4.45 -26.57
C TYR A 198 -5.40 3.60 -25.30
N LEU A 199 -4.34 2.82 -25.17
CA LEU A 199 -4.04 2.01 -24.00
C LEU A 199 -2.58 2.22 -23.57
N ALA A 200 -2.28 2.05 -22.29
CA ALA A 200 -0.93 2.04 -21.78
C ALA A 200 -0.50 0.60 -21.45
N THR A 201 0.75 0.26 -21.74
CA THR A 201 1.35 -1.01 -21.26
C THR A 201 1.49 -1.06 -19.73
N TYR A 202 1.58 0.09 -19.07
CA TYR A 202 1.66 0.23 -17.61
C TYR A 202 0.41 0.90 -17.04
N CYS A 203 -0.08 0.34 -15.93
CA CYS A 203 -1.12 0.99 -15.13
C CYS A 203 -0.52 2.16 -14.36
N ASN A 204 0.51 1.88 -13.55
CA ASN A 204 1.22 2.85 -12.72
C ASN A 204 2.16 3.73 -13.55
N LYS A 205 2.14 5.05 -13.31
CA LYS A 205 2.89 6.06 -14.10
C LYS A 205 2.52 6.03 -15.59
N GLY A 206 1.31 5.58 -15.88
CA GLY A 206 0.78 5.39 -17.23
C GLY A 206 -0.68 5.79 -17.29
N SER A 207 -1.56 4.79 -17.34
CA SER A 207 -3.01 5.01 -17.33
C SER A 207 -3.54 5.70 -16.07
N ASP A 208 -2.83 5.64 -14.95
CA ASP A 208 -3.25 6.23 -13.67
C ASP A 208 -2.92 7.72 -13.47
N SER A 209 -2.20 8.33 -14.42
CA SER A 209 -1.89 9.77 -14.36
C SER A 209 -3.18 10.59 -14.38
N GLU A 210 -3.17 11.76 -13.73
CA GLU A 210 -4.35 12.66 -13.66
C GLU A 210 -4.88 13.07 -15.05
N ARG A 211 -4.03 12.98 -16.08
CA ARG A 211 -4.42 13.22 -17.48
C ARG A 211 -5.44 12.20 -18.00
N TYR A 212 -5.32 10.94 -17.58
CA TYR A 212 -6.11 9.83 -18.14
C TYR A 212 -7.11 9.25 -17.13
N ALA A 213 -6.72 9.10 -15.85
CA ALA A 213 -7.58 8.59 -14.80
C ALA A 213 -7.95 9.70 -13.80
N ALA A 214 -9.13 10.29 -13.98
CA ALA A 214 -9.63 11.32 -13.09
C ALA A 214 -10.08 10.72 -11.75
N SER A 215 -9.66 11.36 -10.67
CA SER A 215 -10.09 11.00 -9.32
C SER A 215 -11.57 11.33 -9.10
N PHE A 216 -12.27 10.53 -8.29
CA PHE A 216 -13.65 10.76 -7.92
C PHE A 216 -13.92 10.42 -6.45
N THR A 217 -14.88 11.12 -5.85
CA THR A 217 -15.24 10.94 -4.45
C THR A 217 -16.47 10.06 -4.29
N VAL A 218 -16.43 9.20 -3.29
CA VAL A 218 -17.51 8.31 -2.86
C VAL A 218 -17.94 8.75 -1.48
N LYS A 219 -19.23 9.05 -1.32
CA LYS A 219 -19.83 9.33 -0.01
C LYS A 219 -19.99 8.04 0.74
N MET A 220 -19.47 8.00 1.96
CA MET A 220 -19.53 6.82 2.79
C MET A 220 -20.82 6.82 3.63
N LEU A 221 -21.24 5.64 4.09
CA LEU A 221 -22.42 5.50 4.93
C LEU A 221 -22.21 6.18 6.30
N PRO A 222 -23.28 6.70 6.94
CA PRO A 222 -23.20 7.19 8.32
C PRO A 222 -22.62 6.11 9.26
N GLY A 223 -21.62 6.48 10.06
CA GLY A 223 -20.93 5.56 10.98
C GLY A 223 -19.56 5.06 10.50
N THR A 224 -19.15 5.36 9.26
CA THR A 224 -17.75 5.16 8.82
C THR A 224 -16.83 6.26 9.37
N PRO A 225 -15.54 5.97 9.66
CA PRO A 225 -14.60 6.96 10.19
C PRO A 225 -14.36 8.14 9.23
N PHE A 226 -14.54 7.92 7.93
CA PHE A 226 -14.46 8.96 6.90
C PHE A 226 -15.85 9.26 6.35
N LYS A 227 -16.17 10.53 6.17
CA LYS A 227 -17.42 10.97 5.51
C LYS A 227 -17.39 10.74 4.00
N GLU A 228 -16.21 10.86 3.40
CA GLU A 228 -15.97 10.74 1.98
C GLU A 228 -14.60 10.11 1.73
N GLU A 229 -14.49 9.32 0.66
CA GLU A 229 -13.24 8.72 0.21
C GLU A 229 -13.02 8.98 -1.27
N THR A 230 -11.77 9.24 -1.67
CA THR A 230 -11.42 9.51 -3.08
C THR A 230 -10.79 8.28 -3.72
N TYR A 231 -11.11 8.03 -4.99
CA TYR A 231 -10.67 6.87 -5.75
C TYR A 231 -10.26 7.26 -7.17
N LYS A 232 -9.41 6.44 -7.78
CA LYS A 232 -9.18 6.41 -9.23
C LYS A 232 -9.67 5.11 -9.82
N VAL A 233 -10.02 5.16 -11.11
CA VAL A 233 -10.49 4.02 -11.88
C VAL A 233 -9.68 3.85 -13.18
N VAL A 234 -9.25 2.63 -13.44
CA VAL A 234 -8.55 2.23 -14.67
C VAL A 234 -9.16 0.92 -15.17
N PHE A 235 -9.37 0.79 -16.47
CA PHE A 235 -9.75 -0.49 -17.07
C PHE A 235 -8.52 -1.36 -17.33
N GLN A 236 -8.59 -2.61 -16.92
CA GLN A 236 -7.69 -3.65 -17.42
C GLN A 236 -8.30 -4.25 -18.68
N CYS A 237 -7.57 -4.13 -19.79
CA CYS A 237 -8.02 -4.48 -21.13
C CYS A 237 -7.17 -5.58 -21.75
N ARG A 238 -7.77 -6.37 -22.63
CA ARG A 238 -7.08 -7.17 -23.63
C ARG A 238 -7.16 -6.46 -24.97
N PHE A 239 -6.12 -6.54 -25.78
CA PHE A 239 -6.14 -5.96 -27.13
C PHE A 239 -5.70 -6.95 -28.20
N ASN A 240 -6.29 -6.85 -29.39
CA ASN A 240 -6.01 -7.76 -30.48
C ASN A 240 -4.61 -7.49 -31.05
N PRO A 241 -3.70 -8.51 -31.05
CA PRO A 241 -2.32 -8.33 -31.48
C PRO A 241 -2.17 -8.04 -32.98
N LYS A 242 -3.26 -8.06 -33.77
CA LYS A 242 -3.25 -7.77 -35.21
C LYS A 242 -3.77 -6.37 -35.57
N THR A 243 -4.20 -5.57 -34.59
CA THR A 243 -4.97 -4.34 -34.86
C THR A 243 -4.46 -3.12 -34.09
N PHE A 244 -3.16 -3.03 -33.82
CA PHE A 244 -2.58 -1.91 -33.09
C PHE A 244 -1.30 -1.37 -33.75
N THR A 245 -0.97 -0.14 -33.35
CA THR A 245 0.33 0.50 -33.59
C THR A 245 0.92 0.87 -32.22
N GLU A 246 2.23 0.92 -32.13
CA GLU A 246 2.95 1.15 -30.88
C GLU A 246 3.77 2.43 -30.99
N HIS A 247 3.63 3.32 -30.00
CA HIS A 247 4.30 4.61 -29.99
C HIS A 247 5.04 4.83 -28.68
N ASP A 248 6.18 5.52 -28.78
CA ASP A 248 6.90 5.98 -27.59
C ASP A 248 6.06 7.04 -26.88
N TRP A 249 6.00 6.95 -25.55
CA TRP A 249 5.26 7.89 -24.72
C TRP A 249 5.88 9.29 -24.85
N ALA A 250 5.25 10.15 -25.65
CA ALA A 250 5.88 11.33 -26.22
C ALA A 250 6.11 12.52 -25.27
N LEU A 251 5.77 12.46 -23.98
CA LEU A 251 5.81 13.66 -23.12
C LEU A 251 6.53 13.54 -21.76
N GLU A 252 6.73 12.37 -21.18
CA GLU A 252 7.29 12.26 -19.81
C GLU A 252 8.08 10.96 -19.55
N SER A 253 8.42 10.20 -20.59
CA SER A 253 9.07 8.90 -20.38
C SER A 253 10.47 8.99 -19.78
N ASN A 254 11.12 10.17 -19.74
CA ASN A 254 12.55 10.30 -19.40
C ASN A 254 13.43 9.25 -20.12
N GLY A 255 13.00 8.79 -21.30
CA GLY A 255 13.67 7.73 -22.05
C GLY A 255 13.47 6.30 -21.51
N ASP A 256 12.48 6.01 -20.66
CA ASP A 256 12.13 4.63 -20.25
C ASP A 256 11.57 3.84 -21.46
N PRO A 257 12.36 2.96 -22.09
CA PRO A 257 12.00 2.32 -23.35
C PRO A 257 10.89 1.27 -23.17
N LEU A 258 10.53 0.93 -21.94
CA LEU A 258 9.50 -0.06 -21.64
C LEU A 258 8.09 0.55 -21.69
N ARG A 259 7.95 1.87 -21.57
CA ARG A 259 6.65 2.55 -21.54
C ARG A 259 6.14 2.88 -22.93
N LYS A 260 5.31 1.99 -23.43
CA LYS A 260 4.68 2.12 -24.75
C LYS A 260 3.21 2.48 -24.64
N GLU A 261 2.79 3.37 -25.54
CA GLU A 261 1.40 3.70 -25.79
C GLU A 261 0.90 2.84 -26.96
N ILE A 262 -0.17 2.08 -26.71
CA ILE A 262 -0.79 1.19 -27.69
C ILE A 262 -1.99 1.90 -28.28
N ARG A 263 -1.96 2.16 -29.58
CA ARG A 263 -3.10 2.70 -30.32
C ARG A 263 -3.75 1.58 -31.13
N VAL A 264 -4.90 1.12 -30.65
CA VAL A 264 -5.69 0.07 -31.29
C VAL A 264 -6.63 0.71 -32.30
N TYR A 265 -6.54 0.31 -33.56
CA TYR A 265 -7.25 0.95 -34.66
C TYR A 265 -8.49 0.20 -35.16
N LYS A 266 -8.87 -0.88 -34.48
CA LYS A 266 -10.17 -1.53 -34.67
C LYS A 266 -10.99 -1.46 -33.38
N MET A 267 -12.26 -1.07 -33.51
CA MET A 267 -13.16 -0.86 -32.37
C MET A 267 -13.42 -2.14 -31.55
N ASP A 268 -13.49 -3.29 -32.21
CA ASP A 268 -13.64 -4.61 -31.56
C ASP A 268 -12.29 -5.20 -31.10
N GLY A 269 -11.20 -4.48 -31.36
CA GLY A 269 -9.83 -4.86 -31.01
C GLY A 269 -9.47 -4.62 -29.55
N VAL A 270 -10.37 -4.07 -28.72
CA VAL A 270 -10.15 -3.86 -27.28
C VAL A 270 -11.29 -4.45 -26.46
N ARG A 271 -10.94 -5.23 -25.44
CA ARG A 271 -11.90 -5.90 -24.54
C ARG A 271 -11.55 -5.59 -23.07
N PRO A 272 -12.25 -4.65 -22.41
CA PRO A 272 -12.12 -4.49 -20.97
C PRO A 272 -12.65 -5.72 -20.24
N TYR A 273 -11.86 -6.25 -19.31
CA TYR A 273 -12.19 -7.46 -18.54
C TYR A 273 -12.02 -7.27 -17.03
N GLY A 274 -11.55 -6.11 -16.59
CA GLY A 274 -11.50 -5.75 -15.17
C GLY A 274 -11.57 -4.24 -14.98
N VAL A 275 -12.14 -3.85 -13.85
CA VAL A 275 -12.10 -2.49 -13.32
C VAL A 275 -11.10 -2.49 -12.17
N LEU A 276 -10.04 -1.72 -12.33
CA LEU A 276 -9.05 -1.47 -11.29
C LEU A 276 -9.48 -0.24 -10.51
N LEU A 277 -9.50 -0.37 -9.19
CA LEU A 277 -9.72 0.72 -8.27
C LEU A 277 -8.55 0.87 -7.33
N LYS A 278 -8.20 2.14 -7.09
CA LYS A 278 -7.20 2.53 -6.12
C LYS A 278 -7.78 3.64 -5.29
N LYS A 279 -7.79 3.45 -3.97
CA LYS A 279 -8.10 4.52 -3.02
C LYS A 279 -7.00 5.56 -3.16
N CYS A 280 -7.38 6.78 -3.49
CA CYS A 280 -6.50 7.93 -3.33
C CYS A 280 -6.40 8.18 -1.84
N ILE A 281 -5.20 8.06 -1.29
CA ILE A 281 -4.93 8.61 0.03
C ILE A 281 -5.15 10.11 -0.14
N PRO A 282 -6.12 10.73 0.58
CA PRO A 282 -6.27 12.18 0.54
C PRO A 282 -4.89 12.77 0.76
N VAL A 283 -4.51 13.77 -0.05
CA VAL A 283 -3.36 14.59 0.31
C VAL A 283 -3.73 15.17 1.66
N ASP A 284 -3.19 14.62 2.76
CA ASP A 284 -3.37 15.21 4.07
C ASP A 284 -2.83 16.63 3.90
N PRO A 285 -3.67 17.69 4.02
CA PRO A 285 -3.14 19.03 3.98
C PRO A 285 -2.03 19.19 5.01
N CYS A 286 -2.00 18.34 6.05
CA CYS A 286 -0.95 18.19 7.02
C CYS A 286 0.09 17.11 6.67
N ASN A 287 0.67 17.09 5.46
CA ASN A 287 1.67 16.07 5.09
C ASN A 287 3.12 16.55 5.28
N LEU A 288 3.83 15.96 6.24
CA LEU A 288 5.25 16.16 6.50
C LEU A 288 6.14 15.18 5.75
N THR A 289 5.58 14.16 5.08
CA THR A 289 6.37 13.22 4.27
C THR A 289 7.24 13.99 3.29
N GLY A 290 8.51 13.62 3.21
CA GLY A 290 9.43 14.20 2.24
C GLY A 290 10.86 14.30 2.74
N VAL A 291 11.65 15.08 2.00
CA VAL A 291 13.06 15.37 2.31
C VAL A 291 13.17 16.77 2.86
N TRP A 292 13.82 16.89 4.01
CA TRP A 292 13.98 18.12 4.77
C TRP A 292 15.45 18.42 4.99
N ILE A 293 15.79 19.69 5.12
CA ILE A 293 17.11 20.15 5.54
C ILE A 293 16.97 20.88 6.88
N CYS A 294 17.96 20.74 7.76
CA CYS A 294 17.97 21.42 9.05
C CYS A 294 19.34 22.06 9.32
N ASP A 295 19.33 23.20 10.00
CA ASP A 295 20.53 23.87 10.50
C ASP A 295 21.16 23.16 11.72
N ASP A 296 22.27 23.71 12.18
CA ASP A 296 22.89 23.45 13.47
C ASP A 296 23.30 24.79 14.07
N VAL A 297 22.59 25.23 15.12
CA VAL A 297 22.86 26.53 15.74
C VAL A 297 24.06 26.52 16.67
N GLN A 298 24.42 25.37 17.23
CA GLN A 298 25.56 25.23 18.15
C GLN A 298 26.88 25.46 17.40
N HIS A 299 26.96 25.01 16.16
CA HIS A 299 28.14 25.08 15.31
C HIS A 299 28.02 26.12 14.20
N ASN A 300 26.90 26.86 14.16
CA ASN A 300 26.60 27.89 13.15
C ASN A 300 26.68 27.36 11.70
N VAL A 301 26.08 26.18 11.45
CA VAL A 301 26.06 25.55 10.13
C VAL A 301 24.65 25.55 9.56
N LYS A 302 24.45 26.21 8.43
CA LYS A 302 23.18 26.15 7.68
C LYS A 302 23.08 24.82 6.91
N ASP A 303 21.90 24.19 6.95
CA ASP A 303 21.63 22.90 6.29
C ASP A 303 22.64 21.80 6.71
N ALA A 304 23.01 21.78 8.00
CA ALA A 304 23.93 20.82 8.58
C ALA A 304 23.49 19.37 8.33
N GLY A 305 22.18 19.10 8.32
CA GLY A 305 21.60 17.77 8.14
C GLY A 305 20.51 17.68 7.08
N THR A 306 20.32 16.46 6.57
CA THR A 306 19.17 16.04 5.76
C THR A 306 18.32 15.05 6.56
N TYR A 307 17.01 15.24 6.52
CA TYR A 307 16.03 14.46 7.26
C TYR A 307 15.00 13.87 6.30
N PHE A 308 14.83 12.56 6.36
CA PHE A 308 13.85 11.80 5.60
C PHE A 308 12.67 11.52 6.52
N ILE A 309 11.50 12.05 6.16
CA ILE A 309 10.31 11.98 7.01
C ILE A 309 9.25 11.12 6.33
N GLY A 310 8.73 10.15 7.09
CA GLY A 310 7.57 9.35 6.73
C GLY A 310 6.41 9.63 7.67
N GLN A 311 5.31 10.17 7.15
CA GLN A 311 4.08 10.38 7.92
C GLN A 311 3.01 9.35 7.55
N PHE A 312 2.33 8.82 8.57
CA PHE A 312 1.19 7.92 8.50
C PHE A 312 0.11 8.41 9.46
N ASP A 313 -0.93 9.05 8.92
CA ASP A 313 -1.94 9.79 9.69
C ASP A 313 -1.27 10.81 10.63
N GLU A 314 -1.40 10.63 11.95
CA GLU A 314 -0.76 11.47 12.95
C GLU A 314 0.65 11.00 13.34
N HIS A 315 1.07 9.79 12.93
CA HIS A 315 2.38 9.23 13.25
C HIS A 315 3.45 9.73 12.30
N VAL A 316 4.61 10.08 12.85
CA VAL A 316 5.75 10.56 12.09
C VAL A 316 6.98 9.77 12.49
N PHE A 317 7.68 9.27 11.48
CA PHE A 317 8.98 8.62 11.59
C PHE A 317 9.99 9.46 10.84
N TRP A 318 11.21 9.59 11.39
CA TRP A 318 12.28 10.21 10.62
C TRP A 318 13.59 9.46 10.70
N PHE A 319 14.43 9.72 9.71
CA PHE A 319 15.86 9.46 9.74
C PHE A 319 16.62 10.73 9.36
N GLY A 320 17.45 11.23 10.27
CA GLY A 320 18.35 12.36 10.05
C GLY A 320 19.78 11.90 9.82
N ARG A 321 20.50 12.55 8.92
CA ARG A 321 21.95 12.35 8.73
C ARG A 321 22.67 13.65 8.37
N LYS A 322 23.99 13.65 8.54
CA LYS A 322 24.88 14.70 8.04
C LYS A 322 24.61 15.06 6.58
N HIS A 323 24.67 16.36 6.30
CA HIS A 323 24.72 16.95 4.97
C HIS A 323 25.93 17.88 4.82
N LYS A 324 25.87 19.12 5.35
CA LYS A 324 26.99 20.09 5.30
C LYS A 324 27.86 20.14 6.56
N ALA A 325 27.48 19.45 7.63
CA ALA A 325 28.28 19.39 8.85
C ALA A 325 29.65 18.76 8.61
N SER A 326 30.70 19.20 9.32
CA SER A 326 32.03 18.58 9.20
C SER A 326 32.17 17.30 10.00
N TRP A 327 31.34 17.08 11.03
CA TRP A 327 31.27 15.86 11.85
C TRP A 327 30.12 14.95 11.42
N ASP A 328 30.33 13.64 11.54
CA ASP A 328 29.33 12.64 11.19
C ASP A 328 28.28 12.51 12.30
N PHE A 329 27.02 12.46 11.89
CA PHE A 329 25.89 12.14 12.76
C PHE A 329 24.80 11.44 11.98
N ALA A 330 24.02 10.64 12.70
CA ALA A 330 22.77 10.10 12.22
C ALA A 330 21.82 9.85 13.39
N ASN A 331 20.54 10.12 13.23
CA ASN A 331 19.53 9.91 14.26
C ASN A 331 18.22 9.41 13.67
N THR A 332 17.41 8.80 14.52
CA THR A 332 16.06 8.36 14.17
C THR A 332 15.07 8.89 15.18
N SER A 333 13.81 8.99 14.77
CA SER A 333 12.74 9.37 15.69
C SER A 333 11.40 8.76 15.31
N TYR A 334 10.53 8.76 16.32
CA TYR A 334 9.10 8.53 16.19
C TYR A 334 8.36 9.56 17.03
N GLY A 335 7.21 9.99 16.54
CA GLY A 335 6.33 10.86 17.28
C GLY A 335 4.96 11.03 16.64
N THR A 336 4.23 12.01 17.15
CA THR A 336 2.85 12.29 16.72
C THR A 336 2.61 13.78 16.48
N ILE A 337 1.78 14.07 15.49
CA ILE A 337 1.31 15.43 15.16
C ILE A 337 0.05 15.75 15.99
N ASN A 338 0.11 16.81 16.79
CA ASN A 338 -1.07 17.48 17.28
C ASN A 338 -1.53 18.50 16.23
N LYS A 339 -2.54 18.13 15.43
CA LYS A 339 -3.05 18.96 14.32
C LYS A 339 -3.65 20.28 14.79
N ASN A 340 -4.25 20.32 15.99
CA ASN A 340 -4.88 21.53 16.54
C ASN A 340 -3.83 22.56 16.96
N GLU A 341 -2.75 22.10 17.59
CA GLU A 341 -1.66 22.98 18.04
C GLU A 341 -0.59 23.20 16.96
N ARG A 342 -0.67 22.47 15.85
CA ARG A 342 0.36 22.43 14.79
C ARG A 342 1.73 22.08 15.37
N LYS A 343 1.79 21.06 16.22
CA LYS A 343 3.02 20.60 16.85
C LYS A 343 3.33 19.16 16.48
N LEU A 344 4.59 18.89 16.18
CA LEU A 344 5.14 17.54 16.11
C LEU A 344 5.91 17.27 17.41
N ILE A 345 5.52 16.22 18.13
CA ILE A 345 6.17 15.80 19.37
C ILE A 345 6.83 14.45 19.10
N ILE A 346 8.16 14.39 19.21
CA ILE A 346 8.93 13.18 18.90
C ILE A 346 9.86 12.78 20.04
N GLN A 347 10.14 11.48 20.11
CA GLN A 347 11.27 10.91 20.80
C GLN A 347 12.33 10.54 19.76
N TRP A 348 13.56 11.01 19.95
CA TRP A 348 14.67 10.78 19.02
C TRP A 348 15.89 10.17 19.72
N GLY A 349 16.77 9.55 18.96
CA GLY A 349 18.03 8.99 19.43
C GLY A 349 19.06 8.89 18.31
N ASP A 350 20.32 9.19 18.64
CA ASP A 350 21.46 9.00 17.75
C ASP A 350 21.68 7.51 17.49
N LEU A 351 21.95 7.19 16.23
CA LEU A 351 22.48 5.88 15.86
C LEU A 351 23.97 5.80 16.26
N PRO A 352 24.58 4.60 16.40
CA PRO A 352 25.99 4.43 16.75
C PRO A 352 26.95 4.82 15.59
N LEU A 353 26.83 6.07 15.14
CA LEU A 353 27.56 6.69 14.03
C LEU A 353 28.15 8.01 14.52
N GLY A 354 29.49 8.15 14.46
CA GLY A 354 30.18 9.34 14.95
C GLY A 354 30.45 9.33 16.47
N HIS A 355 30.65 10.52 17.05
CA HIS A 355 31.11 10.68 18.45
C HIS A 355 29.98 10.90 19.47
N CYS A 356 28.83 11.43 19.05
CA CYS A 356 27.73 11.76 19.94
C CYS A 356 26.75 10.58 20.05
N ARG A 357 26.32 10.29 21.29
CA ARG A 357 25.29 9.29 21.60
C ARG A 357 24.25 9.91 22.50
N LEU A 358 23.37 10.70 21.91
CA LEU A 358 22.34 11.43 22.63
C LEU A 358 20.95 10.94 22.23
N SER A 359 20.00 11.11 23.13
CA SER A 359 18.58 10.88 22.87
C SER A 359 17.77 11.86 23.68
N GLY A 360 16.53 12.08 23.25
CA GLY A 360 15.66 13.01 23.96
C GLY A 360 14.33 13.24 23.28
N LYS A 361 13.60 14.19 23.85
CA LYS A 361 12.33 14.66 23.32
C LYS A 361 12.54 15.96 22.57
N LEU A 362 11.80 16.13 21.48
CA LEU A 362 11.77 17.37 20.70
C LEU A 362 10.32 17.75 20.44
N ILE A 363 10.02 19.05 20.55
CA ILE A 363 8.74 19.61 20.10
C ILE A 363 9.02 20.61 19.00
N LEU A 364 8.42 20.38 17.83
CA LEU A 364 8.54 21.22 16.65
C LEU A 364 7.19 21.87 16.34
N GLY A 365 7.18 23.18 16.10
CA GLY A 365 6.05 23.91 15.54
C GLY A 365 6.01 23.76 14.03
N ILE A 366 4.83 23.54 13.46
CA ILE A 366 4.62 23.25 12.03
C ILE A 366 3.99 24.48 11.35
N SER A 367 4.64 25.00 10.32
CA SER A 367 4.15 26.16 9.55
C SER A 367 2.80 25.91 8.90
N SER A 368 2.06 26.98 8.60
CA SER A 368 0.71 26.94 7.97
C SER A 368 0.68 26.12 6.68
N ASP A 369 1.76 26.19 5.90
CA ASP A 369 1.94 25.55 4.60
C ASP A 369 2.65 24.17 4.67
N TYR A 370 3.01 23.71 5.87
CA TYR A 370 3.69 22.42 6.10
C TYR A 370 5.06 22.29 5.40
N LYS A 371 5.69 23.42 5.09
CA LYS A 371 7.01 23.48 4.45
C LYS A 371 8.15 23.86 5.40
N SER A 372 7.83 24.29 6.62
CA SER A 372 8.84 24.47 7.67
C SER A 372 8.40 23.91 9.02
N MET A 373 9.38 23.49 9.81
CA MET A 373 9.21 23.17 11.21
C MET A 373 10.27 23.88 12.05
N THR A 374 9.89 24.44 13.19
CA THR A 374 10.82 25.16 14.07
C THR A 374 10.83 24.54 15.45
N LYS A 375 12.01 24.38 16.06
CA LYS A 375 12.14 23.84 17.42
C LYS A 375 11.51 24.79 18.43
N LEU A 376 10.53 24.29 19.17
CA LEU A 376 9.87 24.97 20.27
C LEU A 376 10.42 24.52 21.62
N GLU A 377 10.68 23.21 21.77
CA GLU A 377 11.28 22.63 22.98
C GLU A 377 12.31 21.57 22.62
N GLY A 378 13.38 21.50 23.41
CA GLY A 378 14.52 20.62 23.22
C GLY A 378 15.82 21.40 23.47
N SER A 379 16.76 20.82 24.23
CA SER A 379 18.00 21.52 24.56
C SER A 379 18.91 21.64 23.34
N ASP A 380 19.37 22.86 23.03
CA ASP A 380 20.37 23.10 21.97
C ASP A 380 21.70 22.38 22.22
N LYS A 381 21.99 22.05 23.49
CA LYS A 381 23.18 21.27 23.85
C LYS A 381 23.04 19.78 23.54
N ILE A 382 21.83 19.31 23.28
CA ILE A 382 21.53 17.89 23.03
C ILE A 382 21.09 17.68 21.57
N PHE A 383 20.27 18.59 21.02
CA PHE A 383 19.88 18.59 19.62
C PHE A 383 20.00 20.01 19.06
N ALA A 384 21.02 20.24 18.24
CA ALA A 384 21.37 21.58 17.76
C ALA A 384 20.50 22.08 16.60
N GLY A 385 19.75 21.21 15.91
CA GLY A 385 18.85 21.64 14.83
C GLY A 385 17.67 22.46 15.35
N THR A 386 17.35 23.57 14.69
CA THR A 386 16.27 24.48 15.08
C THR A 386 15.29 24.81 13.97
N ASP A 387 15.74 24.89 12.72
CA ASP A 387 14.93 25.28 11.56
C ASP A 387 14.99 24.19 10.49
N PHE A 388 13.86 23.53 10.26
CA PHE A 388 13.69 22.49 9.27
C PHE A 388 12.92 23.05 8.08
N ARG A 389 13.43 22.83 6.86
CA ARG A 389 12.78 23.26 5.62
C ARG A 389 12.59 22.10 4.67
N LYS A 390 11.38 21.96 4.14
CA LYS A 390 11.05 20.90 3.17
C LYS A 390 11.65 21.27 1.81
N THR A 391 12.35 20.31 1.22
CA THR A 391 13.00 20.45 -0.10
C THR A 391 12.35 19.60 -1.18
N SER A 392 11.65 18.53 -0.80
CA SER A 392 10.93 17.66 -1.74
C SER A 392 9.73 16.98 -1.06
N GLU A 393 8.61 16.89 -1.78
CA GLU A 393 7.39 16.15 -1.39
C GLU A 393 7.50 14.64 -1.67
N GLU A 394 8.32 14.28 -2.65
CA GLU A 394 8.58 12.91 -3.05
C GLU A 394 10.03 12.53 -2.75
N TYR A 395 10.29 11.23 -2.58
CA TYR A 395 11.65 10.69 -2.57
C TYR A 395 12.18 10.70 -4.01
N VAL A 396 12.58 11.87 -4.51
CA VAL A 396 13.10 12.05 -5.87
C VAL A 396 14.61 11.83 -5.86
N GLY A 397 15.05 10.59 -5.65
CA GLY A 397 16.47 10.27 -5.75
C GLY A 397 16.84 8.89 -5.21
N LYS A 398 17.93 8.33 -5.75
CA LYS A 398 18.60 7.18 -5.12
C LYS A 398 19.05 7.61 -3.73
N PHE A 399 18.40 7.08 -2.71
CA PHE A 399 18.96 7.06 -1.37
C PHE A 399 20.17 6.13 -1.39
N GLU A 400 21.37 6.70 -1.52
CA GLU A 400 22.61 5.98 -1.25
C GLU A 400 22.93 6.18 0.23
N ILE A 401 22.75 5.10 0.99
CA ILE A 401 23.30 5.01 2.34
C ILE A 401 24.80 5.06 2.17
N ASP A 402 25.41 5.98 2.89
CA ASP A 402 26.85 6.05 2.95
C ASP A 402 27.38 4.84 3.73
N THR A 403 27.74 3.79 2.99
CA THR A 403 28.29 2.55 3.55
C THR A 403 29.72 2.74 4.10
N SER A 404 30.33 3.92 3.88
CA SER A 404 31.64 4.28 4.41
C SER A 404 31.60 4.85 5.83
N MET A 405 30.40 5.04 6.40
CA MET A 405 30.22 5.55 7.75
C MET A 405 30.99 4.70 8.78
N LYS A 406 31.88 5.35 9.55
CA LYS A 406 32.71 4.69 10.56
C LYS A 406 31.89 4.42 11.82
N TRP A 407 31.65 3.15 12.09
CA TRP A 407 30.87 2.66 13.22
C TRP A 407 31.61 2.87 14.54
N ALA A 408 30.93 3.40 15.55
CA ALA A 408 31.45 3.40 16.90
C ALA A 408 31.32 1.98 17.49
N THR A 409 32.33 1.50 18.22
CA THR A 409 32.31 0.21 18.90
C THR A 409 31.10 0.10 19.83
N ALA A 410 30.49 -1.09 19.90
CA ALA A 410 29.34 -1.34 20.77
C ALA A 410 29.74 -1.16 22.25
N ASP A 411 29.14 -0.17 22.94
CA ASP A 411 29.41 0.04 24.38
C ASP A 411 28.35 -0.65 25.27
N ASN A 412 27.28 -1.18 24.67
CA ASN A 412 26.29 -2.03 25.33
C ASN A 412 25.94 -3.21 24.42
N GLU A 413 25.41 -4.29 25.00
CA GLU A 413 25.26 -5.57 24.28
C GLU A 413 24.40 -5.47 23.02
N MET A 414 23.44 -4.55 22.94
CA MET A 414 22.48 -4.49 21.82
C MET A 414 22.75 -3.41 20.76
N SER A 415 23.49 -2.35 21.05
CA SER A 415 23.77 -1.32 20.05
C SER A 415 24.77 -1.81 19.01
N GLY A 416 24.52 -1.58 17.73
CA GLY A 416 25.42 -1.98 16.65
C GLY A 416 24.69 -2.39 15.38
N CYS A 417 25.39 -3.16 14.54
CA CYS A 417 24.83 -3.68 13.31
C CYS A 417 24.20 -5.06 13.54
N TRP A 418 23.04 -5.26 12.94
CA TRP A 418 22.25 -6.47 13.02
C TRP A 418 21.79 -6.87 11.62
N LYS A 419 21.55 -8.16 11.44
CA LYS A 419 21.08 -8.73 10.17
C LYS A 419 19.78 -9.49 10.40
N GLY A 420 18.78 -9.15 9.61
CA GLY A 420 17.52 -9.88 9.52
C GLY A 420 17.64 -11.19 8.75
N ASP A 421 16.77 -12.14 9.06
CA ASP A 421 16.63 -13.41 8.32
C ASP A 421 16.17 -13.22 6.86
N ASP A 422 15.57 -12.07 6.54
CA ASP A 422 15.22 -11.64 5.18
C ASP A 422 16.36 -10.92 4.43
N GLY A 423 17.52 -10.74 5.08
CA GLY A 423 18.68 -10.05 4.50
C GLY A 423 18.72 -8.54 4.79
N THR A 424 17.69 -7.96 5.40
CA THR A 424 17.66 -6.56 5.83
C THR A 424 18.76 -6.28 6.85
N ARG A 425 19.47 -5.17 6.69
CA ARG A 425 20.45 -4.70 7.68
C ARG A 425 19.81 -3.72 8.64
N TYR A 426 20.09 -3.89 9.92
CA TYR A 426 19.59 -3.05 10.99
C TYR A 426 20.76 -2.36 11.69
N ILE A 427 20.58 -1.09 12.01
CA ILE A 427 21.48 -0.32 12.85
C ILE A 427 20.67 0.00 14.10
N ILE A 428 21.05 -0.58 15.23
CA ILE A 428 20.32 -0.47 16.48
C ILE A 428 21.11 0.41 17.45
N ALA A 429 20.42 1.31 18.12
CA ALA A 429 20.92 2.07 19.25
C ALA A 429 20.00 1.86 20.45
N THR A 430 20.58 1.79 21.64
CA THR A 430 19.81 1.68 22.88
C THR A 430 20.27 2.72 23.90
N PHE A 431 19.30 3.36 24.53
CA PHE A 431 19.50 4.39 25.54
C PHE A 431 18.59 4.11 26.73
N GLN A 432 19.17 3.69 27.86
CA GLN A 432 18.39 3.26 29.02
C GLN A 432 17.35 2.19 28.61
N ASN A 433 16.06 2.50 28.71
CA ASN A 433 14.95 1.64 28.32
C ASN A 433 14.39 1.94 26.93
N GLN A 434 15.08 2.71 26.09
CA GLN A 434 14.68 3.04 24.73
C GLN A 434 15.53 2.29 23.71
N ILE A 435 14.90 1.91 22.62
CA ILE A 435 15.55 1.32 21.44
C ILE A 435 15.19 2.12 20.20
N TYR A 436 16.16 2.29 19.34
CA TYR A 436 16.07 3.02 18.08
C TYR A 436 16.70 2.16 17.01
N TRP A 437 16.11 2.12 15.82
CA TRP A 437 16.76 1.51 14.69
C TRP A 437 16.53 2.24 13.37
N LEU A 438 17.49 2.02 12.48
CA LEU A 438 17.33 2.19 11.04
C LEU A 438 17.50 0.82 10.39
N ALA A 439 16.52 0.43 9.58
CA ALA A 439 16.56 -0.79 8.79
C ALA A 439 16.69 -0.46 7.30
N ILE A 440 17.49 -1.24 6.61
CA ILE A 440 17.92 -1.02 5.24
C ILE A 440 17.80 -2.35 4.48
N ASP A 441 16.95 -2.37 3.48
CA ASP A 441 16.88 -3.45 2.51
C ASP A 441 17.37 -2.93 1.14
N GLU A 442 18.58 -3.35 0.77
CA GLU A 442 19.21 -2.97 -0.50
C GLU A 442 18.55 -3.65 -1.70
N ALA A 443 17.96 -4.84 -1.53
CA ALA A 443 17.38 -5.63 -2.61
C ALA A 443 16.10 -4.99 -3.14
N ILE A 444 15.24 -4.53 -2.24
CA ILE A 444 13.97 -3.86 -2.59
C ILE A 444 14.01 -2.35 -2.38
N ARG A 445 15.19 -1.77 -2.11
CA ARG A 445 15.42 -0.32 -1.93
C ARG A 445 14.45 0.31 -0.92
N ARG A 446 14.25 -0.38 0.21
CA ARG A 446 13.35 0.05 1.28
C ARG A 446 14.15 0.39 2.52
N SER A 447 13.69 1.40 3.25
CA SER A 447 14.22 1.70 4.58
C SER A 447 13.10 2.08 5.52
N HIS A 448 13.18 1.57 6.73
CA HIS A 448 12.23 1.88 7.79
C HIS A 448 12.95 2.25 9.07
N VAL A 449 12.30 3.09 9.85
CA VAL A 449 12.76 3.53 11.17
C VAL A 449 11.92 2.84 12.21
N GLY A 450 12.50 2.54 13.36
CA GLY A 450 11.78 2.03 14.51
C GLY A 450 12.26 2.70 15.79
N VAL A 451 11.31 2.97 16.67
CA VAL A 451 11.56 3.51 17.99
C VAL A 451 10.64 2.80 18.96
N GLY A 452 11.19 2.43 20.11
CA GLY A 452 10.49 1.58 21.04
C GLY A 452 11.10 1.56 22.42
N THR A 453 10.57 0.68 23.26
CA THR A 453 11.03 0.48 24.62
C THR A 453 11.56 -0.93 24.85
N VAL A 454 12.47 -1.04 25.81
CA VAL A 454 13.04 -2.28 26.33
C VAL A 454 12.52 -2.49 27.74
N ASN A 455 11.85 -3.61 27.99
CA ASN A 455 11.38 -4.01 29.32
C ASN A 455 11.79 -5.46 29.59
N GLY A 456 12.91 -5.63 30.30
CA GLY A 456 13.53 -6.95 30.48
C GLY A 456 13.93 -7.55 29.14
N SER A 457 13.41 -8.75 28.83
CA SER A 457 13.65 -9.43 27.56
C SER A 457 12.66 -9.06 26.46
N ILE A 458 11.75 -8.12 26.68
CA ILE A 458 10.70 -7.76 25.71
C ILE A 458 10.97 -6.37 25.14
N LEU A 459 10.82 -6.25 23.82
CA LEU A 459 10.92 -5.01 23.06
C LEU A 459 9.56 -4.69 22.47
N THR A 460 9.09 -3.45 22.60
CA THR A 460 7.89 -2.96 21.89
C THR A 460 8.31 -1.82 20.99
N ILE A 461 8.19 -2.00 19.68
CA ILE A 461 8.75 -1.09 18.68
C ILE A 461 7.67 -0.62 17.74
N LYS A 462 7.54 0.70 17.61
CA LYS A 462 6.78 1.34 16.54
C LYS A 462 7.71 1.57 15.37
N TRP A 463 7.31 1.16 14.18
CA TRP A 463 8.12 1.27 12.99
C TRP A 463 7.33 1.86 11.82
N GLY A 464 8.04 2.49 10.89
CA GLY A 464 7.43 3.07 9.70
C GLY A 464 8.42 3.24 8.57
N ASP A 465 7.96 2.97 7.35
CA ASP A 465 8.74 3.17 6.14
C ASP A 465 8.98 4.66 5.91
N ILE A 466 10.26 5.02 5.83
CA ILE A 466 10.67 6.35 5.42
C ILE A 466 10.86 6.35 3.91
N ILE A 467 11.56 5.37 3.34
CA ILE A 467 11.92 5.32 1.92
C ILE A 467 11.39 4.02 1.33
N SER A 468 10.63 4.11 0.23
CA SER A 468 10.11 2.97 -0.51
C SER A 468 9.81 3.39 -1.95
N ASP A 469 10.17 2.56 -2.93
CA ASP A 469 9.66 2.65 -4.30
C ASP A 469 8.29 1.93 -4.46
N GLN A 470 7.79 1.37 -3.35
CA GLN A 470 6.51 0.68 -3.22
C GLN A 470 5.57 1.39 -2.24
N GLU A 471 4.46 0.73 -1.91
CA GLU A 471 3.58 1.16 -0.82
C GLU A 471 4.37 1.19 0.50
N ARG A 472 4.06 2.20 1.32
CA ARG A 472 4.70 2.41 2.62
C ARG A 472 3.80 1.85 3.70
N PHE A 473 4.41 1.16 4.65
CA PHE A 473 3.75 0.57 5.79
C PHE A 473 4.34 1.14 7.07
N HIS A 474 3.53 1.09 8.12
CA HIS A 474 3.96 1.34 9.48
C HIS A 474 3.21 0.39 10.40
N GLY A 475 3.68 0.26 11.63
CA GLY A 475 3.04 -0.61 12.57
C GLY A 475 3.76 -0.67 13.91
N GLU A 476 3.39 -1.69 14.66
CA GLU A 476 3.95 -1.98 15.96
C GLU A 476 4.27 -3.47 16.03
N ILE A 477 5.44 -3.79 16.57
CA ILE A 477 5.93 -5.15 16.74
C ILE A 477 6.36 -5.36 18.18
N GLU A 478 6.20 -6.59 18.64
CA GLU A 478 6.76 -7.09 19.88
C GLU A 478 7.86 -8.07 19.55
N CYS A 479 9.03 -7.86 20.16
CA CYS A 479 10.18 -8.74 20.00
C CYS A 479 10.63 -9.27 21.36
N ARG A 480 11.31 -10.41 21.35
CA ARG A 480 11.95 -11.01 22.50
C ARG A 480 13.45 -11.09 22.29
N ILE A 481 14.22 -10.58 23.24
CA ILE A 481 15.66 -10.76 23.32
C ILE A 481 15.89 -12.19 23.80
N GLU A 482 16.42 -13.06 22.94
CA GLU A 482 16.77 -14.44 23.31
C GLU A 482 18.19 -14.55 23.85
N SER A 483 19.10 -13.77 23.30
CA SER A 483 20.50 -13.66 23.73
C SER A 483 21.04 -12.26 23.35
N PRO A 484 22.22 -11.87 23.87
CA PRO A 484 22.84 -10.57 23.55
C PRO A 484 22.99 -10.29 22.05
N ASP A 485 23.06 -11.35 21.24
CA ASP A 485 23.26 -11.32 19.79
C ASP A 485 22.04 -11.80 18.98
N ARG A 486 20.89 -12.04 19.63
CA ARG A 486 19.69 -12.59 18.97
C ARG A 486 18.38 -12.00 19.48
N ILE A 487 17.60 -11.43 18.57
CA ILE A 487 16.26 -10.90 18.82
C ILE A 487 15.26 -11.62 17.91
N ILE A 488 14.15 -12.10 18.48
CA ILE A 488 13.06 -12.74 17.74
C ILE A 488 11.85 -11.80 17.69
N ILE A 489 11.29 -11.57 16.51
CA ILE A 489 10.01 -10.88 16.37
C ILE A 489 8.90 -11.87 16.72
N VAL A 490 8.25 -11.66 17.88
CA VAL A 490 7.24 -12.59 18.42
C VAL A 490 5.87 -12.28 17.85
N LYS A 491 5.59 -11.00 17.59
CA LYS A 491 4.27 -10.56 17.14
C LYS A 491 4.37 -9.29 16.31
N CYS A 492 3.69 -9.28 15.16
CA CYS A 492 3.33 -8.06 14.47
C CYS A 492 1.92 -7.65 14.94
N ILE A 493 1.83 -6.59 15.74
CA ILE A 493 0.56 -6.12 16.30
C ILE A 493 -0.27 -5.45 15.20
N CYS A 494 0.37 -4.62 14.39
CA CYS A 494 -0.20 -4.01 13.18
C CYS A 494 0.91 -3.74 12.15
N GLY A 495 0.53 -3.56 10.88
CA GLY A 495 1.46 -3.38 9.77
C GLY A 495 1.93 -4.69 9.12
N GLN A 496 2.82 -4.58 8.13
CA GLN A 496 3.44 -5.72 7.43
C GLN A 496 4.96 -5.71 7.67
N PHE A 497 5.41 -6.54 8.61
CA PHE A 497 6.83 -6.70 8.94
C PHE A 497 7.30 -8.11 8.55
N SER A 498 8.29 -8.21 7.66
CA SER A 498 8.74 -9.48 7.07
C SER A 498 9.77 -10.22 7.93
N THR A 499 10.66 -9.47 8.58
CA THR A 499 11.75 -10.01 9.38
C THR A 499 11.22 -10.71 10.60
N LYS A 500 11.71 -11.92 10.86
CA LYS A 500 11.29 -12.76 12.01
C LYS A 500 12.37 -12.86 13.06
N GLU A 501 13.63 -12.68 12.67
CA GLU A 501 14.78 -12.79 13.55
C GLU A 501 15.86 -11.77 13.15
N LEU A 502 16.52 -11.20 14.15
CA LEU A 502 17.71 -10.36 14.01
C LEU A 502 18.89 -11.04 14.71
N THR A 503 20.02 -11.12 14.02
CA THR A 503 21.30 -11.58 14.57
C THR A 503 22.32 -10.44 14.54
N GLN A 504 23.05 -10.22 15.63
CA GLN A 504 24.06 -9.18 15.70
C GLN A 504 25.26 -9.52 14.80
N VAL A 505 25.71 -8.55 14.00
CA VAL A 505 26.90 -8.68 13.16
C VAL A 505 28.09 -8.11 13.94
N ARG A 506 28.89 -8.99 14.54
CA ARG A 506 30.15 -8.57 15.17
C ARG A 506 31.22 -8.40 14.09
N SER A 507 31.89 -7.25 14.09
CA SER A 507 33.11 -7.04 13.31
C SER A 507 34.16 -8.05 13.77
N SER A 508 34.58 -8.94 12.86
CA SER A 508 35.78 -9.77 13.03
C SER A 508 37.03 -8.92 13.05
#